data_AF-A0AAU9TUY0-F1
#
_entry.id   AF-A0AAU9TUY0-F1
#
_cell.length_a   1.000
_cell.length_b   1.000
_cell.length_c   1.000
_cell.angle_alpha   90.00
_cell.angle_beta   90.00
_cell.angle_gamma   90.00
#
_symmetry.space_group_name_H-M   'P 1'
#
loop_
_entity.id
_entity.type
_entity.pdbx_description
1 polymer ?
#
loop_
_entity_poly.entity_id
_entity_poly.type
_entity_poly.pdbx_seq_one_letter_code
_entity_poly.pdbx_strand_id
1 'polypeptide(L)'
;MDGMKNFPYEFTKPLLLCFNLLKRCNIGFFDDNVPFFKKYWRFFFIIPFVLIHYITFSVYMSRVFTNQIKMSELAFMVPVYLIFTQGFLKAAIVIPKKSDMENLIKQLGIMWRTNNLNNYQTNKKNRFLKQLNLGHAVFYWGSIIAAWQNMLAPLVFTLFRKFVNEEDTEFLLPFGCVYPFDPVKNWMRYITMYTFQTYTMFRVIYVYIGTEFVMITLCAHLSIEFALLREDLKHIKPRKNKVKHDNELTDNNDNSGNTIKSFIQNHQKLIE
;
A
#
# COMPACT_ATOMS: atom_id res chain seq x y z
N MET A 1 8.88 -14.01 -1.46
CA MET A 1 8.23 -13.66 -2.76
C MET A 1 8.13 -14.83 -3.75
N ASP A 2 8.69 -16.01 -3.46
CA ASP A 2 8.57 -17.19 -4.33
C ASP A 2 7.12 -17.63 -4.57
N GLY A 3 6.23 -17.40 -3.59
CA GLY A 3 4.80 -17.70 -3.70
C GLY A 3 4.03 -16.92 -4.78
N MET A 4 4.62 -15.86 -5.36
CA MET A 4 4.00 -15.11 -6.47
C MET A 4 4.59 -15.41 -7.85
N LYS A 5 5.65 -16.23 -7.94
CA LYS A 5 6.31 -16.55 -9.23
C LYS A 5 5.38 -17.27 -10.22
N ASN A 6 4.36 -17.95 -9.69
CA ASN A 6 3.41 -18.72 -10.49
C ASN A 6 2.28 -17.85 -11.07
N PHE A 7 2.18 -16.58 -10.69
CA PHE A 7 1.13 -15.68 -11.17
C PHE A 7 1.62 -14.80 -12.33
N PRO A 8 0.70 -14.37 -13.22
CA PRO A 8 1.04 -13.47 -14.33
C PRO A 8 1.73 -12.19 -13.85
N TYR A 9 2.74 -11.74 -14.60
CA TYR A 9 3.51 -10.54 -14.24
C TYR A 9 2.64 -9.28 -14.14
N GLU A 10 1.65 -9.15 -15.02
CA GLU A 10 0.69 -8.03 -15.00
C GLU A 10 -0.12 -7.94 -13.71
N PHE A 11 -0.43 -9.07 -13.07
CA PHE A 11 -1.12 -9.14 -11.78
C PHE A 11 -0.16 -8.84 -10.61
N THR A 12 1.05 -9.38 -10.67
CA THR A 12 2.01 -9.26 -9.55
C THR A 12 2.70 -7.90 -9.49
N LYS A 13 2.88 -7.23 -10.63
CA LYS A 13 3.64 -5.97 -10.73
C LYS A 13 3.12 -4.86 -9.78
N PRO A 14 1.81 -4.53 -9.74
CA PRO A 14 1.32 -3.49 -8.82
C PRO A 14 1.48 -3.90 -7.35
N LEU A 15 1.25 -5.17 -7.02
CA LEU A 15 1.39 -5.72 -5.67
C LEU A 15 2.86 -5.71 -5.18
N LEU A 16 3.82 -5.92 -6.08
CA LEU A 16 5.24 -5.98 -5.75
C LEU A 16 5.75 -4.65 -5.17
N LEU A 17 5.29 -3.51 -5.71
CA LEU A 17 5.58 -2.19 -5.14
C LEU A 17 5.07 -2.10 -3.69
N CYS A 18 3.84 -2.53 -3.45
CA CYS A 18 3.20 -2.50 -2.14
C CYS A 18 3.97 -3.35 -1.12
N PHE A 19 4.29 -4.58 -1.49
CA PHE A 19 5.04 -5.48 -0.61
C PHE A 19 6.47 -5.03 -0.39
N ASN A 20 7.11 -4.37 -1.35
CA ASN A 20 8.43 -3.79 -1.14
C ASN A 20 8.41 -2.70 -0.06
N LEU A 21 7.35 -1.88 -0.01
CA LEU A 21 7.17 -0.87 1.04
C LEU A 21 6.93 -1.53 2.41
N LEU A 22 6.01 -2.50 2.47
CA LEU A 22 5.70 -3.22 3.71
C LEU A 22 6.89 -4.05 4.22
N LYS A 23 7.66 -4.66 3.31
CA LYS A 23 8.88 -5.40 3.61
C LYS A 23 9.97 -4.51 4.20
N ARG A 24 10.08 -3.24 3.78
CA ARG A 24 10.98 -2.29 4.45
C ARG A 24 10.61 -2.19 5.93
N CYS A 25 9.34 -2.21 6.29
CA CYS A 25 8.84 -2.21 7.67
C CYS A 25 8.78 -3.61 8.30
N ASN A 26 9.45 -4.59 7.69
CA ASN A 26 9.51 -5.98 8.14
C ASN A 26 8.17 -6.73 8.09
N ILE A 27 7.14 -6.14 7.47
CA ILE A 27 5.86 -6.81 7.16
C ILE A 27 6.04 -7.51 5.80
N GLY A 28 6.64 -8.70 5.82
CA GLY A 28 6.85 -9.51 4.61
C GLY A 28 5.59 -10.30 4.26
N PHE A 29 5.21 -10.34 2.98
CA PHE A 29 4.16 -11.20 2.42
C PHE A 29 4.78 -12.33 1.59
N PHE A 30 4.24 -13.54 1.66
CA PHE A 30 4.70 -14.76 0.99
C PHE A 30 6.16 -15.12 1.33
N ASP A 31 6.47 -15.05 2.63
CA ASP A 31 7.79 -15.34 3.22
C ASP A 31 7.68 -16.58 4.14
N ASP A 32 7.34 -17.72 3.53
CA ASP A 32 7.06 -18.99 4.21
C ASP A 32 8.35 -19.73 4.63
N ASN A 33 9.50 -19.41 4.01
CA ASN A 33 10.76 -20.15 4.19
C ASN A 33 11.87 -19.38 4.94
N VAL A 34 11.53 -18.30 5.66
CA VAL A 34 12.54 -17.52 6.40
C VAL A 34 12.57 -17.95 7.87
N PRO A 35 13.73 -18.32 8.44
CA PRO A 35 13.82 -18.76 9.84
C PRO A 35 13.27 -17.70 10.80
N PHE A 36 12.56 -18.15 11.84
CA PHE A 36 11.83 -17.32 12.82
C PHE A 36 12.69 -16.17 13.35
N PHE A 37 13.93 -16.45 13.75
CA PHE A 37 14.84 -15.44 14.28
C PHE A 37 15.11 -14.31 13.27
N LYS A 38 15.41 -14.65 12.00
CA LYS A 38 15.65 -13.67 10.94
C LYS A 38 14.40 -12.86 10.59
N LYS A 39 13.21 -13.43 10.81
CA LYS A 39 11.91 -12.81 10.55
C LYS A 39 11.51 -11.83 11.66
N TYR A 40 11.68 -12.19 12.93
CA TYR A 40 11.17 -11.42 14.07
C TYR A 40 12.20 -10.53 14.78
N TRP A 41 13.50 -10.80 14.63
CA TRP A 41 14.56 -10.00 15.28
C TRP A 41 14.43 -8.51 14.97
N ARG A 42 14.20 -8.14 13.70
CA ARG A 42 14.02 -6.73 13.31
C ARG A 42 12.77 -6.08 13.89
N PHE A 43 11.70 -6.84 14.13
CA PHE A 43 10.51 -6.31 14.82
C PHE A 43 10.83 -5.91 16.25
N PHE A 44 11.66 -6.70 16.94
CA PHE A 44 12.05 -6.44 18.32
C PHE A 44 12.81 -5.12 18.48
N PHE A 45 13.55 -4.65 17.46
CA PHE A 45 14.20 -3.34 17.49
C PHE A 45 13.31 -2.20 16.98
N ILE A 46 12.52 -2.45 15.93
CA ILE A 46 11.74 -1.39 15.28
C ILE A 46 10.53 -0.99 16.13
N ILE A 47 9.82 -1.96 16.72
CA ILE A 47 8.58 -1.70 17.47
C ILE A 47 8.84 -0.78 18.67
N PRO A 48 9.83 -1.03 19.55
CA PRO A 48 10.08 -0.14 20.68
C PRO A 48 10.40 1.28 20.26
N PHE A 49 11.18 1.48 19.19
CA PHE A 49 11.50 2.82 18.69
C PHE A 49 10.27 3.56 18.17
N VAL A 50 9.41 2.89 17.43
CA VAL A 50 8.16 3.48 16.94
C VAL A 50 7.20 3.78 18.09
N LEU A 51 7.10 2.89 19.09
CA LEU A 51 6.27 3.09 20.28
C LEU A 51 6.77 4.25 21.14
N ILE A 52 8.08 4.32 21.40
CA ILE A 52 8.68 5.43 22.14
C ILE A 52 8.37 6.75 21.43
N HIS A 53 8.61 6.83 20.12
CA HIS A 53 8.28 8.03 19.36
C HIS A 53 6.78 8.36 19.44
N TYR A 54 5.91 7.37 19.27
CA TYR A 54 4.46 7.58 19.36
C TYR A 54 4.03 8.14 20.71
N ILE A 55 4.57 7.60 21.82
CA ILE A 55 4.28 8.08 23.17
C ILE A 55 4.78 9.51 23.34
N THR A 56 6.03 9.79 22.98
CA THR A 56 6.60 11.15 23.11
C THR A 56 5.87 12.18 22.26
N PHE A 57 5.40 11.77 21.07
CA PHE A 57 4.63 12.63 20.18
C PHE A 57 3.20 12.83 20.70
N SER A 58 2.57 11.79 21.25
CA SER A 58 1.25 11.89 21.87
C SER A 58 1.25 12.80 23.10
N VAL A 59 2.30 12.72 23.94
CA VAL A 59 2.47 13.64 25.08
C VAL A 59 2.63 15.08 24.57
N TYR A 60 3.44 15.31 23.53
CA TYR A 60 3.56 16.63 22.92
C TYR A 60 2.21 17.13 22.39
N MET A 61 1.48 16.31 21.62
CA MET A 61 0.16 16.67 21.11
C MET A 61 -0.83 17.00 22.23
N SER A 62 -0.82 16.24 23.32
CA SER A 62 -1.64 16.55 24.50
C SER A 62 -1.32 17.94 25.05
N ARG A 63 -0.04 18.33 25.13
CA ARG A 63 0.37 19.67 25.58
C ARG A 63 -0.13 20.76 24.63
N VAL A 64 -0.05 20.53 23.31
CA VAL A 64 -0.59 21.45 22.30
C VAL A 64 -2.09 21.63 22.47
N PHE A 65 -2.86 20.54 22.65
CA PHE A 65 -4.31 20.62 22.86
C PHE A 65 -4.71 21.29 24.18
N THR A 66 -3.88 21.20 25.22
CA THR A 66 -4.09 21.91 26.50
C THR A 66 -3.65 23.38 26.46
N ASN A 67 -3.39 23.95 25.27
CA ASN A 67 -2.91 25.34 25.07
C ASN A 67 -1.61 25.69 25.80
N GLN A 68 -0.76 24.69 26.10
CA GLN A 68 0.57 24.94 26.68
C GLN A 68 1.59 25.38 25.61
N ILE A 69 1.22 25.31 24.33
CA ILE A 69 2.07 25.58 23.16
C ILE A 69 1.30 26.47 22.17
N LYS A 70 2.01 27.17 21.28
CA LYS A 70 1.43 28.08 20.29
C LYS A 70 0.42 27.37 19.38
N MET A 71 -0.76 27.98 19.21
CA MET A 71 -1.83 27.49 18.32
C MET A 71 -1.39 27.31 16.85
N SER A 72 -0.40 28.06 16.38
CA SER A 72 0.14 27.92 15.02
C SER A 72 0.79 26.56 14.77
N GLU A 73 1.33 25.92 15.80
CA GLU A 73 1.95 24.60 15.70
C GLU A 73 0.90 23.49 15.56
N LEU A 74 -0.31 23.70 16.10
CA LEU A 74 -1.42 22.76 16.03
C LEU A 74 -1.81 22.45 14.56
N ALA A 75 -1.92 23.47 13.73
CA ALA A 75 -2.37 23.33 12.34
C ALA A 75 -1.45 22.42 11.51
N PHE A 76 -0.15 22.44 11.80
CA PHE A 76 0.84 21.61 11.12
C PHE A 76 0.99 20.21 11.76
N MET A 77 0.96 20.13 13.09
CA MET A 77 1.26 18.89 13.81
C MET A 77 0.09 17.90 13.85
N VAL A 78 -1.16 18.38 13.87
CA VAL A 78 -2.36 17.52 13.92
C VAL A 78 -2.44 16.57 12.72
N PRO A 79 -2.33 17.03 11.45
CA PRO A 79 -2.37 16.12 10.31
C PRO A 79 -1.29 15.04 10.36
N VAL A 80 -0.07 15.41 10.77
CA VAL A 80 1.05 14.48 10.91
C VAL A 80 0.75 13.42 11.98
N TYR A 81 0.22 13.84 13.13
CA TYR A 81 -0.16 12.94 14.21
C TYR A 81 -1.28 11.97 13.80
N LEU A 82 -2.27 12.43 13.02
CA LEU A 82 -3.33 11.58 12.49
C LEU A 82 -2.78 10.54 11.52
N ILE A 83 -1.90 10.94 10.58
CA ILE A 83 -1.23 9.99 9.67
C ILE A 83 -0.43 8.96 10.45
N PHE A 84 0.27 9.40 11.52
CA PHE A 84 1.05 8.50 12.36
C PHE A 84 0.16 7.46 13.05
N THR A 85 -0.95 7.92 13.65
CA THR A 85 -1.94 7.07 14.31
C THR A 85 -2.59 6.10 13.33
N GLN A 86 -2.95 6.56 12.13
CA GLN A 86 -3.49 5.71 11.07
C GLN A 86 -2.48 4.64 10.62
N GLY A 87 -1.21 5.00 10.46
CA GLY A 87 -0.15 4.04 10.14
C GLY A 87 -0.01 2.94 11.20
N PHE A 88 -0.11 3.30 12.47
CA PHE A 88 -0.08 2.33 13.58
C PHE A 88 -1.30 1.40 13.57
N LEU A 89 -2.51 1.95 13.44
CA LEU A 89 -3.75 1.17 13.36
C LEU A 89 -3.73 0.21 12.15
N LYS A 90 -3.26 0.68 11.00
CA LYS A 90 -3.10 -0.14 9.79
C LYS A 90 -2.11 -1.28 10.01
N ALA A 91 -0.96 -1.04 10.66
CA ALA A 91 -0.05 -2.11 11.03
C ALA A 91 -0.71 -3.14 11.97
N ALA A 92 -1.43 -2.66 13.00
CA ALA A 92 -2.10 -3.50 13.98
C ALA A 92 -3.18 -4.40 13.36
N ILE A 93 -3.82 -3.96 12.26
CA ILE A 93 -4.81 -4.75 11.52
C ILE A 93 -4.13 -5.69 10.50
N VAL A 94 -3.16 -5.20 9.73
CA VAL A 94 -2.56 -5.95 8.62
C VAL A 94 -1.67 -7.09 9.11
N ILE A 95 -0.95 -6.91 10.22
CA ILE A 95 -0.04 -7.96 10.74
C ILE A 95 -0.81 -9.24 11.13
N PRO A 96 -1.90 -9.19 11.94
CA PRO A 96 -2.70 -10.37 12.24
C PRO A 96 -3.46 -10.94 11.04
N LYS A 97 -3.96 -10.08 10.15
CA LYS A 97 -4.75 -10.48 8.97
C LYS A 97 -3.94 -10.83 7.74
N LYS A 98 -2.62 -10.89 7.88
CA LYS A 98 -1.71 -11.14 6.78
C LYS A 98 -2.01 -12.44 6.02
N SER A 99 -2.26 -13.55 6.72
CA SER A 99 -2.58 -14.85 6.09
C SER A 99 -3.86 -14.78 5.25
N ASP A 100 -4.89 -14.10 5.76
CA ASP A 100 -6.17 -13.93 5.09
C ASP A 100 -5.97 -13.10 3.81
N MET A 101 -5.19 -12.02 3.89
CA MET A 101 -4.83 -11.20 2.73
C MET A 101 -4.02 -11.99 1.69
N GLU A 102 -3.04 -12.79 2.11
CA GLU A 102 -2.27 -13.65 1.21
C GLU A 102 -3.15 -14.68 0.50
N ASN A 103 -4.10 -15.28 1.22
CA ASN A 103 -5.07 -16.20 0.65
C ASN A 103 -5.98 -15.51 -0.36
N LEU A 104 -6.48 -14.31 -0.05
CA LEU A 104 -7.28 -13.51 -0.97
C LEU A 104 -6.50 -13.11 -2.23
N ILE A 105 -5.24 -12.70 -2.08
CA ILE A 105 -4.34 -12.43 -3.21
C ILE A 105 -4.13 -13.69 -4.06
N LYS A 106 -3.91 -14.86 -3.45
CA LYS A 106 -3.75 -16.13 -4.17
C LYS A 106 -5.02 -16.49 -4.92
N GLN A 107 -6.18 -16.38 -4.29
CA GLN A 107 -7.47 -16.66 -4.94
C GLN A 107 -7.69 -15.74 -6.14
N LEU A 108 -7.48 -14.43 -5.97
CA LEU A 108 -7.54 -13.46 -7.07
C LEU A 108 -6.52 -13.78 -8.18
N GLY A 109 -5.30 -14.19 -7.82
CA GLY A 109 -4.27 -14.56 -8.79
C GLY A 109 -4.61 -15.83 -9.59
N ILE A 110 -5.29 -16.81 -8.97
CA ILE A 110 -5.78 -18.02 -9.66
C ILE A 110 -6.95 -17.67 -10.59
N MET A 111 -7.83 -16.76 -10.17
CA MET A 111 -8.94 -16.28 -10.99
C MET A 111 -8.50 -15.35 -12.11
N TRP A 112 -7.31 -14.75 -12.00
CA TRP A 112 -6.83 -13.74 -12.92
C TRP A 112 -6.74 -14.26 -14.34
N ARG A 113 -7.61 -13.76 -15.22
CA ARG A 113 -7.73 -14.29 -16.58
C ARG A 113 -6.65 -13.73 -17.49
N THR A 114 -5.83 -14.61 -18.07
CA THR A 114 -4.85 -14.27 -19.11
C THR A 114 -5.22 -14.79 -20.49
N ASN A 115 -5.95 -15.91 -20.55
CA ASN A 115 -6.26 -16.62 -21.79
C ASN A 115 -7.73 -16.40 -22.20
N ASN A 116 -8.04 -16.61 -23.48
CA ASN A 116 -9.39 -16.49 -24.05
C ASN A 116 -10.02 -15.10 -23.84
N LEU A 117 -9.22 -14.04 -23.94
CA LEU A 117 -9.69 -12.66 -23.93
C LEU A 117 -9.76 -12.13 -25.36
N ASN A 118 -10.89 -11.50 -25.72
CA ASN A 118 -10.98 -10.78 -26.99
C ASN A 118 -10.07 -9.53 -26.96
N ASN A 119 -9.61 -9.07 -28.12
CA ASN A 119 -8.79 -7.86 -28.27
C ASN A 119 -9.37 -6.65 -27.52
N TYR A 120 -10.70 -6.49 -27.56
CA TYR A 120 -11.39 -5.44 -26.81
C TYR A 120 -11.23 -5.58 -25.29
N GLN A 121 -11.41 -6.79 -24.76
CA GLN A 121 -11.28 -7.09 -23.33
C GLN A 121 -9.84 -6.90 -22.84
N THR A 122 -8.86 -7.36 -23.63
CA THR A 122 -7.43 -7.16 -23.37
C THR A 122 -7.08 -5.68 -23.33
N ASN A 123 -7.54 -4.89 -24.30
CA ASN A 123 -7.31 -3.44 -24.31
C ASN A 123 -7.96 -2.74 -23.11
N LYS A 124 -9.17 -3.13 -22.73
CA LYS A 124 -9.87 -2.57 -21.57
C LYS A 124 -9.14 -2.89 -20.27
N LYS A 125 -8.71 -4.14 -20.08
CA LYS A 125 -7.89 -4.59 -18.94
C LYS A 125 -6.56 -3.82 -18.86
N ASN A 126 -5.83 -3.74 -19.98
CA ASN A 126 -4.56 -3.03 -20.05
C ASN A 126 -4.70 -1.54 -19.71
N ARG A 127 -5.80 -0.91 -20.14
CA ARG A 127 -6.12 0.48 -19.78
C ARG A 127 -6.30 0.64 -18.26
N PHE A 128 -7.07 -0.23 -17.61
CA PHE A 128 -7.23 -0.18 -16.15
C PHE A 128 -5.92 -0.42 -15.40
N LEU A 129 -5.13 -1.41 -15.82
CA LEU A 129 -3.81 -1.67 -15.22
C LEU A 129 -2.85 -0.49 -15.41
N LYS A 130 -2.87 0.18 -16.57
CA LYS A 130 -2.06 1.38 -16.82
C LYS A 130 -2.48 2.53 -15.91
N GLN A 131 -3.79 2.75 -15.73
CA GLN A 131 -4.32 3.76 -14.81
C GLN A 131 -3.93 3.47 -13.35
N LEU A 132 -4.05 2.22 -12.91
CA LEU A 132 -3.64 1.79 -11.57
C LEU A 132 -2.15 2.03 -11.34
N ASN A 133 -1.29 1.59 -12.26
CA ASN A 133 0.16 1.76 -12.16
C ASN A 133 0.57 3.25 -12.16
N LEU A 134 -0.07 4.07 -13.00
CA LEU A 134 0.16 5.51 -13.01
C LEU A 134 -0.26 6.16 -11.69
N GLY A 135 -1.46 5.83 -11.20
CA GLY A 135 -1.97 6.34 -9.92
C GLY A 135 -1.05 5.98 -8.75
N HIS A 136 -0.61 4.72 -8.69
CA HIS A 136 0.39 4.27 -7.73
C HIS A 136 1.70 5.06 -7.82
N ALA A 137 2.24 5.24 -9.03
CA ALA A 137 3.49 5.96 -9.22
C ALA A 137 3.38 7.42 -8.76
N VAL A 138 2.32 8.13 -9.17
CA VAL A 138 2.08 9.53 -8.78
C VAL A 138 1.90 9.66 -7.27
N PHE A 139 1.05 8.82 -6.67
CA PHE A 139 0.79 8.87 -5.24
C PHE A 139 2.03 8.49 -4.42
N TYR A 140 2.80 7.51 -4.88
CA TYR A 140 4.04 7.08 -4.25
C TYR A 140 5.06 8.21 -4.25
N TRP A 141 5.43 8.73 -5.42
CA TRP A 141 6.43 9.78 -5.54
C TRP A 141 5.98 11.06 -4.86
N GLY A 142 4.71 11.44 -5.00
CA GLY A 142 4.13 12.59 -4.31
C GLY A 142 4.25 12.47 -2.79
N SER A 143 3.89 11.31 -2.23
CA SER A 143 3.99 11.08 -0.79
C SER A 143 5.44 11.05 -0.28
N ILE A 144 6.37 10.46 -1.05
CA ILE A 144 7.79 10.43 -0.68
C ILE A 144 8.41 11.83 -0.74
N ILE A 145 8.10 12.62 -1.77
CA ILE A 145 8.59 14.00 -1.88
C ILE A 145 8.02 14.85 -0.73
N ALA A 146 6.72 14.75 -0.45
CA ALA A 146 6.10 15.46 0.66
C ALA A 146 6.69 15.08 2.01
N ALA A 147 6.99 13.79 2.23
CA ALA A 147 7.66 13.32 3.44
C ALA A 147 9.06 13.91 3.59
N TRP A 148 9.87 13.86 2.53
CA TRP A 148 11.22 14.45 2.52
C TRP A 148 11.18 15.96 2.74
N GLN A 149 10.26 16.67 2.10
CA GLN A 149 10.10 18.12 2.28
C GLN A 149 9.77 18.47 3.73
N ASN A 150 8.81 17.75 4.34
CA ASN A 150 8.44 17.97 5.74
C ASN A 150 9.61 17.71 6.71
N MET A 151 10.45 16.69 6.42
CA MET A 151 11.61 16.39 7.26
C MET A 151 12.73 17.42 7.05
N LEU A 152 13.07 17.75 5.80
CA LEU A 152 14.20 18.62 5.47
C LEU A 152 13.97 20.10 5.78
N ALA A 153 12.73 20.58 5.70
CA ALA A 153 12.41 21.99 5.96
C ALA A 153 13.00 22.54 7.29
N PRO A 154 12.79 21.89 8.46
CA PRO A 154 13.36 22.36 9.72
C PRO A 154 14.89 22.30 9.76
N LEU A 155 15.51 21.34 9.05
CA LEU A 155 16.97 21.25 8.95
C LEU A 155 17.53 22.40 8.10
N VAL A 156 16.94 22.67 6.94
CA VAL A 156 17.34 23.81 6.08
C VAL A 156 17.16 25.12 6.82
N PHE A 157 16.06 25.29 7.55
CA PHE A 157 15.79 26.49 8.33
C PHE A 157 16.80 26.68 9.47
N THR A 158 17.16 25.59 10.16
CA THR A 158 18.21 25.60 11.20
C THR A 158 19.58 25.96 10.62
N LEU A 159 19.95 25.39 9.46
CA LEU A 159 21.21 25.70 8.78
C LEU A 159 21.25 27.15 8.30
N PHE A 160 20.18 27.63 7.68
CA PHE A 160 20.10 28.99 7.16
C PHE A 160 20.25 30.01 8.29
N ARG A 161 19.49 29.86 9.38
CA ARG A 161 19.60 30.76 10.54
C ARG A 161 20.98 30.74 11.17
N LYS A 162 21.58 29.56 11.34
CA LYS A 162 22.88 29.44 12.00
C LYS A 162 24.05 29.96 11.15
N PHE A 163 24.07 29.65 9.85
CA PHE A 163 25.20 29.95 8.98
C PHE A 163 25.08 31.28 8.21
N VAL A 164 23.85 31.77 8.01
CA VAL A 164 23.62 33.03 7.27
C VAL A 164 23.30 34.18 8.23
N ASN A 165 22.51 33.94 9.27
CA ASN A 165 22.09 35.01 10.19
C ASN A 165 22.93 35.12 11.46
N GLU A 166 23.87 34.19 11.71
CA GLU A 166 24.71 34.13 12.92
C GLU A 166 23.92 34.20 14.25
N GLU A 167 22.64 33.83 14.24
CA GLU A 167 21.80 33.81 15.44
C GLU A 167 22.07 32.54 16.26
N ASP A 168 22.32 32.70 17.57
CA ASP A 168 22.33 31.60 18.55
C ASP A 168 20.92 31.04 18.74
N THR A 169 20.44 30.28 17.75
CA THR A 169 19.09 29.73 17.74
C THR A 169 19.08 28.29 18.24
N GLU A 170 18.05 27.94 19.00
CA GLU A 170 17.74 26.55 19.36
C GLU A 170 17.54 25.70 18.10
N PHE A 171 18.20 24.54 18.01
CA PHE A 171 18.04 23.62 16.88
C PHE A 171 16.60 23.10 16.80
N LEU A 172 16.00 23.15 15.61
CA LEU A 172 14.63 22.72 15.39
C LEU A 172 14.57 21.25 14.98
N LEU A 173 13.88 20.45 15.78
CA LEU A 173 13.56 19.07 15.42
C LEU A 173 12.39 19.02 14.41
N PRO A 174 12.34 17.98 13.56
CA PRO A 174 11.31 17.88 12.53
C PRO A 174 9.91 17.67 13.09
N PHE A 175 9.81 17.05 14.26
CA PHE A 175 8.54 16.88 14.96
C PHE A 175 8.68 17.28 16.43
N GLY A 176 7.65 17.94 16.94
CA GLY A 176 7.53 18.25 18.36
C GLY A 176 7.38 16.95 19.15
N CYS A 177 8.38 16.61 19.96
CA CYS A 177 8.35 15.44 20.83
C CYS A 177 8.91 15.82 22.19
N VAL A 178 8.32 15.26 23.25
CA VAL A 178 8.81 15.46 24.61
C VAL A 178 9.79 14.36 24.97
N TYR A 179 11.05 14.72 25.24
CA TYR A 179 12.09 13.79 25.68
C TYR A 179 12.48 14.05 27.13
N PRO A 180 12.93 13.02 27.88
CA PRO A 180 13.39 13.19 29.26
C PRO A 180 14.77 13.85 29.38
N PHE A 181 15.39 14.19 28.25
CA PHE A 181 16.66 14.89 28.15
C PHE A 181 16.53 16.00 27.11
N ASP A 182 17.41 16.99 27.18
CA ASP A 182 17.49 18.07 26.19
C ASP A 182 18.17 17.55 24.90
N PRO A 183 17.42 17.44 23.77
CA PRO A 183 17.94 16.94 22.51
C PRO A 183 18.72 18.01 21.74
N VAL A 184 18.57 19.29 22.09
CA VAL A 184 19.12 20.46 21.39
C VAL A 184 20.46 20.91 21.99
N LYS A 185 20.78 20.51 23.22
CA LYS A 185 22.01 20.90 23.93
C LYS A 185 23.32 20.73 23.14
N ASN A 186 23.47 19.61 22.42
CA ASN A 186 24.71 19.27 21.71
C ASN A 186 24.42 18.84 20.27
N TRP A 187 25.29 19.21 19.32
CA TRP A 187 25.16 18.85 17.90
C TRP A 187 25.02 17.34 17.66
N MET A 188 25.81 16.53 18.36
CA MET A 188 25.74 15.06 18.25
C MET A 188 24.39 14.51 18.75
N ARG A 189 23.82 15.08 19.81
CA ARG A 189 22.50 14.68 20.32
C ARG A 189 21.40 15.09 19.34
N TYR A 190 21.49 16.30 18.81
CA TYR A 190 20.58 16.82 17.80
C TYR A 190 20.55 15.92 16.56
N ILE A 191 21.70 15.62 15.96
CA ILE A 191 21.78 14.72 14.79
C ILE A 191 21.21 13.33 15.11
N THR A 192 21.52 12.79 16.29
CA THR A 192 21.03 11.47 16.69
C THR A 192 19.50 11.45 16.78
N MET A 193 18.91 12.46 17.43
CA MET A 193 17.45 12.57 17.59
C MET A 193 16.76 12.87 16.27
N TYR A 194 17.35 13.73 15.44
CA TYR A 194 16.85 14.02 14.11
C TYR A 194 16.82 12.75 13.25
N THR A 195 17.90 11.96 13.27
CA THR A 195 17.99 10.67 12.55
C THR A 195 16.97 9.68 13.07
N PHE A 196 16.81 9.59 14.40
CA PHE A 196 15.80 8.75 15.03
C PHE A 196 14.38 9.11 14.59
N GLN A 197 14.00 10.39 14.66
CA GLN A 197 12.67 10.87 14.27
C GLN A 197 12.41 10.63 12.77
N THR A 198 13.39 10.93 11.92
CA THR A 198 13.34 10.70 10.47
C THR A 198 13.14 9.22 10.16
N TYR A 199 13.96 8.36 10.76
CA TYR A 199 13.92 6.92 10.54
C TYR A 199 12.55 6.32 10.90
N THR A 200 12.07 6.62 12.09
CA THR A 200 10.79 6.11 12.61
C THR A 200 9.60 6.62 11.79
N MET A 201 9.61 7.90 11.38
CA MET A 201 8.57 8.45 10.52
C MET A 201 8.52 7.80 9.15
N PHE A 202 9.67 7.56 8.50
CA PHE A 202 9.68 6.82 7.23
C PHE A 202 9.11 5.41 7.37
N ARG A 203 9.35 4.72 8.50
CA ARG A 203 8.72 3.41 8.74
C ARG A 203 7.20 3.51 8.76
N VAL A 204 6.65 4.49 9.47
CA VAL A 204 5.20 4.67 9.57
C VAL A 204 4.60 5.03 8.22
N ILE A 205 5.25 5.92 7.46
CA ILE A 205 4.83 6.30 6.10
C ILE A 205 4.82 5.10 5.15
N TYR A 206 5.85 4.25 5.19
CA TYR A 206 5.89 3.05 4.36
C TYR A 206 4.80 2.03 4.70
N VAL A 207 4.46 1.88 5.99
CA VAL A 207 3.29 1.07 6.39
C VAL A 207 2.01 1.71 5.86
N TYR A 208 1.83 3.01 6.10
CA TYR A 208 0.64 3.73 5.70
C TYR A 208 0.37 3.61 4.19
N ILE A 209 1.34 3.98 3.36
CA ILE A 209 1.22 3.91 1.90
C ILE A 209 1.15 2.46 1.43
N GLY A 210 1.98 1.57 1.99
CA GLY A 210 2.03 0.18 1.57
C GLY A 210 0.70 -0.53 1.77
N THR A 211 0.03 -0.31 2.92
CA THR A 211 -1.27 -0.91 3.21
C THR A 211 -2.40 -0.34 2.36
N GLU A 212 -2.42 0.98 2.12
CA GLU A 212 -3.35 1.63 1.19
C GLU A 212 -3.22 1.05 -0.23
N PHE A 213 -1.98 0.93 -0.73
CA PHE A 213 -1.76 0.38 -2.06
C PHE A 213 -2.16 -1.08 -2.18
N VAL A 214 -1.96 -1.91 -1.15
CA VAL A 214 -2.47 -3.29 -1.18
C VAL A 214 -4.00 -3.28 -1.34
N MET A 215 -4.71 -2.48 -0.54
CA MET A 215 -6.17 -2.40 -0.61
C MET A 215 -6.65 -1.90 -1.97
N ILE A 216 -6.10 -0.78 -2.45
CA ILE A 216 -6.43 -0.20 -3.76
C ILE A 216 -6.16 -1.20 -4.88
N THR A 217 -5.03 -1.90 -4.85
CA THR A 217 -4.68 -2.91 -5.87
C THR A 217 -5.68 -4.05 -5.87
N LEU A 218 -6.04 -4.57 -4.70
CA LEU A 218 -7.00 -5.68 -4.58
C LEU A 218 -8.37 -5.27 -5.10
N CYS A 219 -8.87 -4.10 -4.71
CA CYS A 219 -10.11 -3.56 -5.22
C CYS A 219 -10.06 -3.33 -6.74
N ALA A 220 -8.94 -2.83 -7.26
CA ALA A 220 -8.77 -2.62 -8.69
C ALA A 220 -8.72 -3.94 -9.47
N HIS A 221 -7.99 -4.95 -8.98
CA HIS A 221 -7.98 -6.29 -9.58
C HIS A 221 -9.36 -6.91 -9.60
N LEU A 222 -10.08 -6.86 -8.48
CA LEU A 222 -11.45 -7.34 -8.39
C LEU A 222 -12.39 -6.60 -9.36
N SER A 223 -12.25 -5.27 -9.45
CA SER A 223 -13.02 -4.44 -10.38
C SER A 223 -12.75 -4.78 -11.84
N ILE A 224 -11.51 -5.11 -12.18
CA ILE A 224 -11.12 -5.57 -13.53
C ILE A 224 -11.80 -6.90 -13.84
N GLU A 225 -11.75 -7.88 -12.94
CA GLU A 225 -12.39 -9.18 -13.14
C GLU A 225 -13.92 -9.03 -13.30
N PHE A 226 -14.58 -8.23 -12.45
CA PHE A 226 -16.01 -7.93 -12.62
C PHE A 226 -16.31 -7.19 -13.93
N ALA A 227 -15.42 -6.30 -14.38
CA ALA A 227 -15.59 -5.62 -15.65
C ALA A 227 -15.49 -6.60 -16.83
N LEU A 228 -14.62 -7.62 -16.74
CA LEU A 228 -14.51 -8.69 -17.73
C LEU A 228 -15.74 -9.60 -17.70
N LEU A 229 -16.20 -10.01 -16.51
CA LEU A 229 -17.46 -10.76 -16.31
C LEU A 229 -18.65 -10.05 -16.96
N ARG A 230 -18.80 -8.76 -16.70
CA ARG A 230 -19.88 -7.96 -17.28
C ARG A 230 -19.82 -7.93 -18.80
N GLU A 231 -18.62 -7.84 -19.38
CA GLU A 231 -18.49 -7.90 -20.84
C GLU A 231 -18.86 -9.27 -21.37
N ASP A 232 -18.44 -10.36 -20.73
CA ASP A 232 -18.83 -11.71 -21.16
C ASP A 232 -20.34 -11.91 -21.09
N LEU A 233 -20.98 -11.48 -20.00
CA LEU A 233 -22.44 -11.54 -19.83
C LEU A 233 -23.19 -10.86 -20.98
N LYS A 234 -22.71 -9.70 -21.44
CA LYS A 234 -23.33 -8.97 -22.56
C LYS A 234 -23.23 -9.70 -23.89
N HIS A 235 -22.21 -10.54 -24.08
CA HIS A 235 -21.94 -11.23 -25.34
C HIS A 235 -22.36 -12.71 -25.31
N ILE A 236 -22.86 -13.22 -24.18
CA ILE A 236 -23.50 -14.54 -24.13
C ILE A 236 -24.76 -14.50 -24.97
N LYS A 237 -24.74 -15.27 -26.06
CA LYS A 237 -25.96 -15.55 -26.82
C LYS A 237 -26.72 -16.66 -26.09
N PRO A 238 -27.99 -16.47 -25.70
CA PRO A 238 -28.79 -17.54 -25.15
C PRO A 238 -28.85 -18.68 -26.17
N ARG A 239 -28.58 -19.90 -25.70
CA ARG A 239 -28.72 -21.10 -26.53
C ARG A 239 -30.19 -21.15 -26.98
N LYS A 240 -30.46 -20.90 -28.27
CA LYS A 240 -31.81 -21.12 -28.82
C LYS A 240 -32.18 -22.56 -28.46
N ASN A 241 -33.32 -22.75 -27.78
CA ASN A 241 -33.90 -24.07 -27.60
C ASN A 241 -34.08 -24.65 -29.00
N LYS A 242 -33.17 -25.56 -29.40
CA LYS A 242 -33.41 -26.40 -30.55
C LYS A 242 -34.59 -27.27 -30.16
N VAL A 243 -35.79 -26.83 -30.53
CA VAL A 243 -36.89 -27.75 -30.80
C VAL A 243 -36.30 -28.76 -31.78
N LYS A 244 -36.16 -30.01 -31.34
CA LYS A 244 -35.70 -31.11 -32.19
C LYS A 244 -36.70 -31.22 -33.34
N HIS A 245 -36.37 -30.63 -34.47
CA HIS A 245 -36.79 -31.20 -35.75
C HIS A 245 -35.60 -32.03 -36.20
N ASP A 246 -35.78 -33.34 -36.11
CA ASP A 246 -34.90 -34.30 -36.74
C ASP A 246 -34.88 -33.98 -38.23
N ASN A 247 -33.76 -33.46 -38.72
CA ASN A 247 -33.25 -33.64 -40.07
C ASN A 247 -31.79 -33.20 -40.10
N GLU A 248 -30.98 -34.23 -40.16
CA GLU A 248 -29.59 -34.39 -40.55
C GLU A 248 -28.86 -33.30 -41.37
N LEU A 249 -27.53 -33.36 -41.19
CA LEU A 249 -26.43 -33.01 -42.10
C LEU A 249 -25.80 -31.61 -42.00
N THR A 250 -24.61 -31.64 -41.38
CA THR A 250 -23.40 -30.90 -41.76
C THR A 250 -23.52 -29.39 -41.97
N ASP A 251 -23.20 -28.64 -40.91
CA ASP A 251 -22.20 -27.58 -41.07
C ASP A 251 -21.41 -27.42 -39.76
N ASN A 252 -20.25 -28.08 -39.71
CA ASN A 252 -19.21 -27.93 -38.69
C ASN A 252 -18.53 -26.57 -38.88
N ASN A 253 -19.27 -25.49 -38.67
CA ASN A 253 -18.67 -24.16 -38.58
C ASN A 253 -18.59 -23.79 -37.11
N ASP A 254 -17.39 -24.00 -36.57
CA ASP A 254 -16.86 -23.60 -35.27
C ASP A 254 -17.12 -22.12 -35.00
N ASN A 255 -18.37 -21.79 -34.69
CA ASN A 255 -18.68 -20.55 -34.01
C ASN A 255 -18.43 -20.82 -32.53
N SER A 256 -17.18 -20.60 -32.13
CA SER A 256 -16.65 -20.50 -30.76
C SER A 256 -17.31 -19.35 -29.97
N GLY A 257 -18.62 -19.19 -30.12
CA GLY A 257 -19.43 -18.31 -29.30
C GLY A 257 -19.40 -18.82 -27.87
N ASN A 258 -18.90 -17.97 -26.97
CA ASN A 258 -18.87 -18.14 -25.52
C ASN A 258 -20.13 -18.88 -25.03
N THR A 259 -20.00 -20.20 -24.89
CA THR A 259 -21.11 -21.05 -24.47
C THR A 259 -21.32 -20.83 -22.98
N ILE A 260 -22.56 -20.95 -22.48
CA ILE A 260 -22.86 -20.82 -21.04
C ILE A 260 -21.93 -21.69 -20.18
N LYS A 261 -21.51 -22.86 -20.69
CA LYS A 261 -20.53 -23.74 -20.05
C LYS A 261 -19.14 -23.08 -19.87
N SER A 262 -18.61 -22.41 -20.89
CA SER A 262 -17.32 -21.70 -20.77
C SER A 262 -17.45 -20.45 -19.89
N PHE A 263 -18.61 -19.80 -19.89
CA PHE A 263 -18.90 -18.69 -18.97
C PHE A 263 -18.90 -19.15 -17.51
N ILE A 264 -19.62 -20.22 -17.17
CA ILE A 264 -19.66 -20.78 -15.82
C ILE A 264 -18.26 -21.22 -15.39
N GLN A 265 -17.52 -21.94 -16.23
CA GLN A 265 -16.16 -22.36 -15.91
C GLN A 265 -15.20 -21.19 -15.64
N ASN A 266 -15.36 -20.07 -16.35
CA ASN A 266 -14.47 -18.92 -16.23
C ASN A 266 -14.79 -18.02 -15.03
N HIS A 267 -16.02 -18.07 -14.49
CA HIS A 267 -16.51 -17.07 -13.54
C HIS A 267 -17.11 -17.62 -12.25
N GLN A 268 -17.29 -18.95 -12.14
CA GLN A 268 -17.91 -19.56 -10.96
C GLN A 268 -17.21 -19.18 -9.64
N LYS A 269 -15.87 -19.13 -9.62
CA LYS A 269 -15.10 -18.74 -8.43
C LYS A 269 -15.19 -17.25 -8.06
N LEU A 270 -15.64 -16.41 -8.99
CA LEU A 270 -15.84 -14.97 -8.75
C LEU A 270 -17.25 -14.70 -8.19
N ILE A 271 -18.19 -15.63 -8.42
CA ILE A 271 -19.61 -15.52 -8.07
C ILE A 271 -19.93 -16.25 -6.76
N GLU A 272 -19.26 -17.36 -6.46
CA GLU A 272 -19.29 -18.07 -5.16
C GLU A 272 -18.47 -17.36 -4.09
#